data_AF-A0A2V9V0W2-F1
#
_entry.id   AF-A0A2V9V0W2-F1
#
_cell.length_a   1.000
_cell.length_b   1.000
_cell.length_c   1.000
_cell.angle_alpha   90.00
_cell.angle_beta   90.00
_cell.angle_gamma   90.00
#
_symmetry.space_group_name_H-M   'P 1'
#
loop_
_entity.id
_entity.type
_entity.pdbx_description
1 polymer ?
#
loop_
_entity_poly.entity_id
_entity_poly.type
_entity_poly.pdbx_seq_one_letter_code
_entity_poly.pdbx_strand_id
1 'polypeptide(L)'
;MPTVRLKIDISGTLNDDAWRQIRQFDQIQSADFGPQFGSGGRCNHPLNAPHAKGEWIGAEIKLQTPLLAQYAVSHYLEQERVLDADVVD
;
A
#
# COMPACT_ATOMS: atom_id res chain seq x y z
N MET A 1 9.77 -12.38 -9.15
CA MET A 1 9.04 -11.41 -10.00
C MET A 1 9.23 -10.06 -9.34
N PRO A 2 9.45 -9.00 -10.12
CA PRO A 2 9.69 -7.67 -9.55
C PRO A 2 8.46 -7.24 -8.75
N THR A 3 8.73 -6.83 -7.51
CA THR A 3 7.69 -6.54 -6.53
C THR A 3 7.91 -5.12 -6.02
N VAL A 4 6.83 -4.33 -5.91
CA VAL A 4 6.85 -3.03 -5.28
C VAL A 4 6.14 -3.12 -3.95
N ARG A 5 6.81 -2.67 -2.89
CA ARG A 5 6.23 -2.60 -1.55
C ARG A 5 5.84 -1.17 -1.26
N LEU A 6 4.58 -0.99 -0.88
CA LEU A 6 4.01 0.33 -0.54
C LEU A 6 3.89 0.46 0.96
N LYS A 7 4.04 1.68 1.46
CA LYS A 7 3.65 2.09 2.81
C LYS A 7 2.48 3.04 2.69
N ILE A 8 1.31 2.67 3.22
CA ILE A 8 0.06 3.42 3.02
C ILE A 8 -0.41 3.99 4.35
N ASP A 9 -0.67 5.29 4.39
CA ASP A 9 -1.37 5.95 5.49
C ASP A 9 -2.85 5.56 5.51
N ILE A 10 -3.24 4.89 6.59
CA ILE A 10 -4.62 4.44 6.81
C ILE A 10 -5.35 5.32 7.82
N SER A 11 -4.68 6.33 8.37
CA SER A 11 -5.23 7.22 9.39
C SER A 11 -6.60 7.77 9.01
N GLY A 12 -7.55 7.68 9.96
CA GLY A 12 -8.90 8.21 9.78
C GLY A 12 -9.79 7.43 8.82
N THR A 13 -9.33 6.29 8.28
CA THR A 13 -10.14 5.41 7.42
C THR A 13 -10.66 4.21 8.21
N LEU A 14 -11.69 3.55 7.67
CA LEU A 14 -12.25 2.32 8.22
C LEU A 14 -11.76 1.13 7.38
N ASN A 15 -11.34 0.05 8.03
CA ASN A 15 -10.93 -1.19 7.36
C ASN A 15 -9.91 -0.96 6.24
N ASP A 16 -10.23 -1.37 5.01
CA ASP A 16 -9.41 -1.27 3.81
C ASP A 16 -9.75 -0.04 2.93
N ASP A 17 -10.52 0.93 3.45
CA ASP A 17 -10.96 2.10 2.68
C ASP A 17 -9.78 2.89 2.09
N ALA A 18 -8.70 3.06 2.83
CA ALA A 18 -7.48 3.71 2.34
C ALA A 18 -6.91 3.00 1.11
N TRP A 19 -6.94 1.66 1.10
CA TRP A 19 -6.47 0.84 -0.02
C TRP A 19 -7.39 0.96 -1.23
N ARG A 20 -8.71 0.95 -1.02
CA ARG A 20 -9.71 1.08 -2.11
C ARG A 20 -9.66 2.43 -2.82
N GLN A 21 -9.17 3.47 -2.14
CA GLN A 21 -9.02 4.81 -2.70
C GLN A 21 -7.74 4.97 -3.53
N ILE A 22 -6.80 4.03 -3.45
CA ILE A 22 -5.57 4.06 -4.24
C ILE A 22 -5.86 3.62 -5.67
N ARG A 23 -5.44 4.45 -6.63
CA ARG A 23 -5.51 4.12 -8.04
C ARG A 23 -4.43 3.09 -8.36
N GLN A 24 -4.85 1.90 -8.78
CA GLN A 24 -3.91 0.84 -9.13
C GLN A 24 -3.18 1.15 -10.43
N PHE A 25 -1.93 0.68 -10.54
CA PHE A 25 -1.18 0.78 -11.79
C PHE A 25 -1.72 -0.22 -12.82
N ASP A 26 -1.87 0.18 -14.08
CA ASP A 26 -2.62 -0.61 -15.08
C ASP A 26 -2.00 -1.98 -15.40
N GLN A 27 -0.68 -2.12 -15.23
CA GLN A 27 0.07 -3.31 -15.66
C GLN A 27 0.46 -4.24 -14.50
N ILE A 28 -0.30 -4.20 -13.39
CA ILE A 28 -0.09 -5.11 -12.26
C ILE A 28 -0.52 -6.53 -12.61
N GLN A 29 0.19 -7.51 -12.05
CA GLN A 29 -0.19 -8.93 -12.10
C GLN A 29 -1.07 -9.30 -10.91
N SER A 30 -0.73 -8.77 -9.74
CA SER A 30 -1.51 -8.90 -8.52
C SER A 30 -1.16 -7.79 -7.56
N ALA A 31 -2.10 -7.47 -6.68
CA ALA A 31 -1.87 -6.59 -5.54
C ALA A 31 -2.50 -7.20 -4.29
N ASP A 32 -1.82 -7.08 -3.15
CA ASP A 32 -2.36 -7.49 -1.86
C ASP A 32 -2.02 -6.44 -0.80
N PHE A 33 -2.88 -6.30 0.20
CA PHE A 33 -2.80 -5.27 1.23
C PHE A 33 -2.94 -5.92 2.61
N GLY A 34 -2.04 -5.59 3.52
CA GLY A 34 -2.12 -6.11 4.87
C GLY A 34 -0.83 -6.05 5.68
N PRO A 35 -0.94 -6.33 6.99
CA PRO A 35 0.17 -6.21 7.92
C PRO A 35 1.34 -7.15 7.60
N GLN A 36 1.13 -8.22 6.84
CA GLN A 36 2.17 -9.12 6.35
C GLN A 36 3.21 -8.41 5.47
N PHE A 37 2.85 -7.29 4.85
CA PHE A 37 3.74 -6.48 4.01
C PHE A 37 4.36 -5.30 4.77
N GLY A 38 4.04 -5.14 6.06
CA GLY A 38 4.50 -4.06 6.93
C GLY A 38 3.34 -3.40 7.66
N SER A 39 3.58 -2.93 8.88
CA SER A 39 2.60 -2.12 9.61
C SER A 39 3.28 -1.20 10.64
N GLY A 40 2.62 -0.08 10.94
CA GLY A 40 3.05 0.85 12.00
C GLY A 40 2.72 0.39 13.42
N GLY A 41 2.05 -0.75 13.57
CA GLY A 41 1.59 -1.29 14.85
C GLY A 41 0.45 -2.28 14.67
N ARG A 42 -0.05 -2.82 15.78
CA ARG A 42 -1.27 -3.64 15.77
C ARG A 42 -2.49 -2.74 15.69
N CYS A 43 -3.43 -3.04 14.80
CA CYS A 43 -4.75 -2.42 14.78
C CYS A 43 -5.54 -2.87 16.03
N ASN A 44 -5.35 -2.16 17.14
CA ASN A 44 -5.97 -2.43 18.44
C ASN A 44 -7.18 -1.52 18.66
N HIS A 45 -8.08 -1.47 17.69
CA HIS A 45 -9.32 -0.73 17.78
C HIS A 45 -10.50 -1.58 17.29
N PRO A 46 -11.74 -1.24 17.66
CA PRO A 46 -12.93 -1.94 17.15
C PRO A 46 -12.99 -1.90 15.62
N LEU A 47 -13.60 -2.93 15.02
CA LEU A 47 -13.76 -3.07 13.56
C LEU A 47 -14.49 -1.88 12.91
N ASN A 48 -15.37 -1.23 13.67
CA ASN A 48 -16.16 -0.08 13.22
C ASN A 48 -15.58 1.26 13.67
N ALA A 49 -14.36 1.28 14.21
CA ALA A 49 -13.67 2.48 14.61
C ALA A 49 -12.59 2.83 13.57
N PRO A 50 -12.40 4.12 13.24
CA PRO A 50 -11.38 4.53 12.30
C PRO A 50 -9.98 4.28 12.86
N HIS A 51 -9.05 4.04 11.95
CA HIS A 51 -7.63 3.93 12.25
C HIS A 51 -7.09 5.20 12.94
N ALA A 52 -6.22 4.99 13.92
CA ALA A 52 -5.63 6.07 14.68
C ALA A 52 -4.66 6.90 13.82
N LYS A 53 -4.41 8.14 14.24
CA LYS A 53 -3.49 9.03 13.53
C LYS A 53 -2.07 8.46 13.52
N GLY A 54 -1.46 8.40 12.34
CA GLY A 54 -0.11 7.89 12.12
C GLY A 54 -0.05 6.38 11.89
N GLU A 55 -1.19 5.68 11.87
CA GLU A 55 -1.22 4.27 11.50
C GLU A 55 -0.96 4.11 9.99
N TRP A 56 -0.18 3.10 9.64
CA TRP A 56 0.10 2.73 8.26
C TRP A 56 0.13 1.22 8.11
N ILE A 57 -0.22 0.73 6.91
CA ILE A 57 -0.14 -0.68 6.52
C ILE A 57 0.58 -0.80 5.17
N GLY A 58 1.26 -1.92 4.98
CA GLY A 58 1.95 -2.25 3.75
C GLY A 58 1.02 -2.83 2.67
N ALA A 59 1.40 -2.63 1.42
CA ALA A 59 0.85 -3.38 0.29
C ALA A 59 1.98 -3.93 -0.59
N GLU A 60 1.68 -5.01 -1.30
CA GLU A 60 2.59 -5.65 -2.24
C GLU A 60 1.98 -5.62 -3.64
N ILE A 61 2.74 -5.13 -4.61
CA ILE A 61 2.35 -5.04 -6.01
C ILE A 61 3.30 -5.89 -6.84
N LYS A 62 2.79 -6.92 -7.51
CA LYS A 62 3.59 -7.78 -8.39
C LYS A 62 3.48 -7.33 -9.83
N LEU A 63 4.62 -7.22 -10.50
CA LEU A 63 4.72 -6.74 -11.87
C LEU A 63 5.48 -7.75 -12.73
N GLN A 64 5.33 -7.62 -14.05
CA GLN A 64 5.97 -8.54 -14.98
C GLN A 64 7.46 -8.27 -15.16
N THR A 65 7.89 -7.00 -15.16
CA THR A 65 9.27 -6.60 -15.48
C THR A 65 9.80 -5.55 -14.51
N PRO A 66 11.13 -5.50 -14.26
CA PRO A 66 11.73 -4.51 -13.37
C PRO A 66 11.49 -3.07 -13.84
N LEU A 67 11.39 -2.83 -15.15
CA LEU A 67 11.05 -1.52 -15.70
C LEU A 67 9.66 -1.07 -15.26
N LEU A 68 8.67 -1.98 -15.27
CA LEU A 68 7.33 -1.67 -14.78
C LEU A 68 7.31 -1.39 -13.27
N ALA A 69 8.18 -2.03 -12.49
CA ALA A 69 8.35 -1.72 -11.06
C ALA A 69 8.82 -0.28 -10.83
N GLN A 70 9.76 0.22 -11.63
CA GLN A 70 10.20 1.62 -11.54
C GLN A 70 9.06 2.59 -11.87
N TYR A 71 8.27 2.32 -12.91
CA TYR A 71 7.10 3.17 -13.22
C TYR A 71 6.00 3.09 -12.18
N ALA A 72 5.76 1.90 -11.61
CA ALA A 72 4.79 1.72 -10.55
C ALA A 72 5.18 2.51 -9.30
N VAL A 73 6.48 2.53 -8.92
CA VAL A 73 6.97 3.36 -7.80
C VAL A 73 6.60 4.83 -8.00
N SER A 74 6.91 5.41 -9.17
CA SER A 74 6.55 6.80 -9.46
C SER A 74 5.03 7.03 -9.39
N HIS A 75 4.24 6.13 -9.99
CA HIS A 75 2.78 6.20 -9.98
C HIS A 75 2.18 6.17 -8.56
N TYR A 76 2.71 5.32 -7.67
CA TYR A 76 2.19 5.22 -6.31
C TYR A 76 2.64 6.40 -5.44
N LEU A 77 3.88 6.88 -5.56
CA LEU A 77 4.36 8.04 -4.80
C LEU A 77 3.60 9.35 -5.09
N GLU A 78 2.93 9.46 -6.24
CA GLU A 78 2.06 10.60 -6.56
C GLU A 78 0.71 10.58 -5.81
N GLN A 79 0.39 9.51 -5.09
CA GLN A 79 -0.89 9.36 -4.41
C GLN A 79 -0.79 9.83 -2.96
N GLU A 80 -1.76 10.65 -2.53
CA GLU A 80 -1.76 11.33 -1.22
C GLU A 80 -1.52 10.41 -0.02
N ARG A 81 -2.05 9.18 -0.06
CA ARG A 81 -1.95 8.21 1.04
C ARG A 81 -0.71 7.32 0.99
N VAL A 82 0.07 7.36 -0.09
CA VAL A 82 1.29 6.54 -0.20
C VAL A 82 2.44 7.31 0.43
N LEU A 83 2.91 6.81 1.58
CA LEU A 83 4.01 7.38 2.34
C LEU A 83 5.37 6.96 1.79
N ASP A 84 5.44 5.77 1.18
CA ASP A 84 6.67 5.20 0.64
C ASP A 84 6.36 4.14 -0.41
N ALA A 85 7.27 3.93 -1.37
CA ALA A 85 7.17 2.91 -2.39
C ALA A 85 8.56 2.47 -2.86
N ASP A 86 8.89 1.19 -2.66
CA ASP A 86 10.20 0.64 -2.98
C ASP A 86 10.10 -0.64 -3.79
N VAL A 87 11.09 -0.88 -4.65
CA VAL A 87 11.25 -2.17 -5.32
C VAL A 87 11.93 -3.15 -4.37
N VAL A 88 11.35 -4.33 -4.20
CA VAL A 88 11.90 -5.45 -3.41
C VAL A 88 12.14 -6.66 -4.32
N ASP A 89 13.27 -7.35 -4.10
CA ASP A 89 13.75 -8.50 -4.89
C ASP A 89 12.87 -9.75 -4.80
#